data_AF-Q2NDD9-F1
#
_entry.id   AF-Q2NDD9-F1
#
_cell.length_a   1.000
_cell.length_b   1.000
_cell.length_c   1.000
_cell.angle_alpha   90.00
_cell.angle_beta   90.00
_cell.angle_gamma   90.00
#
_symmetry.space_group_name_H-M   'P 1'
#
loop_
_entity.id
_entity.type
_entity.pdbx_description
1 polymer ?
#
loop_
_entity_poly.entity_id
_entity_poly.type
_entity_poly.pdbx_seq_one_letter_code
_entity_poly.pdbx_strand_id
1 'polypeptide(L)'
;MNEASFASLNPSLLARKGGAKPAMRPQLAPLNPNGSDVAANLEDLGWNDMGDESEADGRQSNVLPLTPEPANEQSQAEARQADRASDKALHTAEQPVIRKQQQDLAERVAEPAPPKRPTRTRRSALDRGKRAAFTLRLDAERHLKLRLASTVRGASAQAIVTEALDKLLDDMPELSSIAAQVQRR
;
A
#
# COMPACT_ATOMS: atom_id res chain seq x y z
N MET A 1 39.43 -6.86 -38.56
CA MET A 1 39.27 -6.22 -37.25
C MET A 1 37.78 -6.19 -36.92
N ASN A 2 37.34 -7.11 -36.06
CA ASN A 2 36.03 -7.07 -35.42
C ASN A 2 36.08 -6.09 -34.25
N GLU A 3 34.97 -5.38 -34.01
CA GLU A 3 34.41 -4.97 -32.69
C GLU A 3 33.63 -3.64 -32.84
N ALA A 4 32.42 -3.48 -32.36
CA ALA A 4 31.33 -4.39 -32.02
C ALA A 4 30.06 -3.54 -32.19
N SER A 5 29.15 -3.93 -33.07
CA SER A 5 27.81 -3.37 -33.09
C SER A 5 27.20 -3.57 -31.71
N PHE A 6 26.96 -2.48 -30.97
CA PHE A 6 26.10 -2.52 -29.79
C PHE A 6 24.72 -2.93 -30.27
N ALA A 7 24.44 -4.24 -30.17
CA ALA A 7 23.10 -4.77 -30.25
C ALA A 7 22.26 -3.99 -29.24
N SER A 8 21.33 -3.18 -29.74
CA SER A 8 20.40 -2.45 -28.90
C SER A 8 19.72 -3.46 -27.97
N LEU A 9 19.83 -3.25 -26.66
CA LEU A 9 19.23 -4.15 -25.67
C LEU A 9 17.73 -3.89 -25.64
N ASN A 10 16.98 -4.53 -26.54
CA ASN A 10 15.53 -4.52 -26.51
C ASN A 10 15.06 -5.23 -25.21
N PRO A 11 13.93 -4.80 -24.60
CA PRO A 11 13.39 -5.40 -23.37
C PRO A 11 13.18 -6.93 -23.44
N SER A 12 13.08 -7.48 -24.65
CA SER A 12 13.02 -8.92 -24.93
C SER A 12 14.30 -9.69 -24.53
N LEU A 13 15.47 -9.08 -24.66
CA LEU A 13 16.76 -9.71 -24.33
C LEU A 13 17.14 -9.58 -22.85
N LEU A 14 16.62 -8.58 -22.14
CA LEU A 14 16.74 -8.47 -20.68
C LEU A 14 15.79 -9.44 -19.95
N ALA A 15 14.80 -9.99 -20.67
CA ALA A 15 13.70 -10.78 -20.13
C ALA A 15 13.96 -12.30 -20.11
N ARG A 16 15.19 -12.75 -19.82
CA ARG A 16 15.38 -14.09 -19.24
C ARG A 16 15.28 -14.05 -17.72
N LYS A 17 14.12 -13.58 -17.26
CA LYS A 17 13.51 -13.91 -15.97
C LYS A 17 11.99 -13.76 -16.13
N GLY A 18 11.37 -14.84 -16.61
CA GLY A 18 9.93 -15.08 -16.55
C GLY A 18 9.05 -14.11 -17.35
N GLY A 19 8.74 -14.47 -18.59
CA GLY A 19 7.61 -13.91 -19.34
C GLY A 19 6.25 -14.37 -18.81
N ALA A 20 6.06 -14.42 -17.49
CA ALA A 20 4.75 -14.62 -16.90
C ALA A 20 4.00 -13.28 -16.97
N LYS A 21 2.92 -13.24 -17.76
CA LYS A 21 1.99 -12.11 -17.72
C LYS A 21 1.48 -11.99 -16.27
N PRO A 22 1.64 -10.84 -15.59
CA PRO A 22 0.95 -10.64 -14.33
C PRO A 22 -0.55 -10.79 -14.57
N ALA A 23 -1.26 -11.51 -13.71
CA ALA A 23 -2.72 -11.65 -13.75
C ALA A 23 -3.47 -10.31 -13.51
N MET A 24 -2.73 -9.21 -13.35
CA MET A 24 -3.22 -7.87 -13.09
C MET A 24 -2.60 -6.91 -14.11
N ARG A 25 -3.45 -6.27 -14.91
CA ARG A 25 -3.08 -5.24 -15.90
C ARG A 25 -2.40 -4.07 -15.19
N PRO A 26 -1.28 -3.52 -15.70
CA PRO A 26 -0.62 -2.39 -15.07
C PRO A 26 -1.53 -1.15 -15.12
N GLN A 27 -1.91 -0.61 -13.95
CA GLN A 27 -2.65 0.65 -13.80
C GLN A 27 -1.79 1.90 -14.07
N LEU A 28 -0.84 1.81 -15.00
CA LEU A 28 -0.07 2.97 -15.45
C LEU A 28 -0.58 3.38 -16.83
N ALA A 29 -1.79 3.94 -16.85
CA ALA A 29 -2.28 4.72 -17.96
C ALA A 29 -1.74 6.16 -17.85
N PRO A 30 -1.28 6.78 -18.96
CA PRO A 30 -0.93 8.20 -18.97
C PRO A 30 -2.19 9.03 -18.69
N LEU A 31 -2.04 10.08 -17.88
CA LEU A 31 -3.09 11.05 -17.55
C LEU A 31 -3.60 11.73 -18.82
N ASN A 32 -4.64 11.17 -19.43
CA ASN A 32 -5.46 11.86 -20.43
C ASN A 32 -6.50 12.74 -19.69
N PRO A 33 -6.67 14.02 -20.07
CA PRO A 33 -7.55 14.97 -19.36
C PRO A 33 -9.05 14.81 -19.66
N ASN A 34 -9.46 13.77 -20.39
CA ASN A 34 -10.87 13.45 -20.64
C ASN A 34 -11.21 12.12 -19.95
N GLY A 35 -11.51 12.20 -18.65
CA GLY A 35 -11.74 11.05 -17.76
C GLY A 35 -13.11 10.37 -17.88
N SER A 36 -13.82 10.53 -19.00
CA SER A 36 -15.12 9.86 -19.22
C SER A 36 -14.98 8.41 -19.67
N ASP A 37 -13.95 8.11 -20.47
CA ASP A 37 -13.85 6.78 -21.12
C ASP A 37 -13.23 5.72 -20.21
N VAL A 38 -12.56 6.14 -19.13
CA VAL A 38 -12.01 5.27 -18.10
C VAL A 38 -13.10 4.77 -17.14
N ALA A 39 -14.14 5.58 -16.90
CA ALA A 39 -15.30 5.17 -16.10
C ALA A 39 -16.11 4.08 -16.83
N ALA A 40 -16.39 4.27 -18.13
CA ALA A 40 -17.09 3.28 -18.94
C ALA A 40 -16.32 1.93 -19.08
N ASN A 41 -14.98 1.97 -19.16
CA ASN A 41 -14.16 0.75 -19.17
C ASN A 41 -13.98 0.11 -17.77
N LEU A 42 -14.25 0.84 -16.69
CA LEU A 42 -14.31 0.28 -15.32
C LEU A 42 -15.66 -0.39 -15.05
N GLU A 43 -16.72 0.09 -15.69
CA GLU A 43 -18.07 -0.49 -15.64
C GLU A 43 -18.15 -1.83 -16.41
N ASP A 44 -17.37 -1.99 -17.48
CA ASP A 44 -17.20 -3.23 -18.28
C ASP A 44 -16.17 -4.22 -17.69
N LEU A 45 -16.01 -4.27 -16.35
CA LEU A 45 -15.12 -5.23 -15.67
C LEU A 45 -15.84 -6.48 -15.16
N GLY A 46 -17.02 -6.82 -15.71
CA GLY A 46 -17.76 -8.06 -15.39
C GLY A 46 -18.15 -8.23 -13.91
N TRP A 47 -17.90 -7.21 -13.08
CA TRP A 47 -18.28 -7.12 -11.67
C TRP A 47 -19.53 -6.25 -11.48
N ASN A 48 -19.80 -5.38 -12.45
CA ASN A 48 -21.05 -4.64 -12.62
C ASN A 48 -22.00 -5.28 -13.66
N ASP A 49 -21.62 -6.42 -14.26
CA ASP A 49 -22.53 -7.23 -15.07
C ASP A 49 -23.42 -8.10 -14.17
N MET A 50 -24.18 -7.42 -13.30
CA MET A 50 -25.31 -8.00 -12.59
C MET A 50 -26.54 -7.94 -13.51
N GLY A 51 -26.41 -8.48 -14.72
CA GLY A 51 -27.47 -8.45 -15.72
C GLY A 51 -27.77 -7.02 -16.15
N ASP A 52 -27.26 -6.67 -17.33
CA ASP A 52 -27.89 -5.67 -18.18
C ASP A 52 -29.41 -5.73 -18.00
N GLU A 53 -30.06 -4.58 -17.80
CA GLU A 53 -31.50 -4.40 -17.75
C GLU A 53 -32.06 -4.82 -19.11
N SER A 54 -32.04 -6.12 -19.36
CA SER A 54 -32.67 -6.79 -20.47
C SER A 54 -34.13 -6.69 -20.15
N GLU A 55 -34.71 -5.53 -20.53
CA GLU A 55 -36.11 -5.13 -20.47
C GLU A 55 -36.90 -6.23 -19.77
N ALA A 56 -36.82 -6.24 -18.44
CA ALA A 56 -37.57 -7.18 -17.64
C ALA A 56 -39.00 -6.65 -17.68
N ASP A 57 -39.63 -6.84 -18.84
CA ASP A 57 -41.06 -6.82 -19.04
C ASP A 57 -41.65 -7.54 -17.83
N GLY A 58 -42.33 -6.75 -16.99
CA GLY A 58 -42.46 -7.02 -15.56
C GLY A 58 -42.74 -8.47 -15.25
N ARG A 59 -41.69 -9.22 -14.86
CA ARG A 59 -41.86 -10.54 -14.25
C ARG A 59 -42.45 -10.29 -12.87
N GLN A 60 -43.77 -10.09 -12.83
CA GLN A 60 -44.56 -10.13 -11.62
C GLN A 60 -44.18 -11.44 -10.93
N SER A 61 -43.49 -11.36 -9.80
CA SER A 61 -43.22 -12.53 -8.98
C SER A 61 -44.57 -13.14 -8.66
N ASN A 62 -44.85 -14.33 -9.19
CA ASN A 62 -46.07 -15.05 -8.87
C ASN A 62 -45.97 -15.44 -7.39
N VAL A 63 -46.57 -14.63 -6.51
CA VAL A 63 -46.59 -14.87 -5.07
C VAL A 63 -47.51 -16.07 -4.85
N LEU A 64 -46.92 -17.26 -4.83
CA LEU A 64 -47.65 -18.46 -4.45
C LEU A 64 -48.03 -18.34 -2.97
N PRO A 65 -49.32 -18.44 -2.61
CA PRO A 65 -49.69 -18.57 -1.21
C PRO A 65 -49.13 -19.91 -0.71
N LEU A 66 -48.03 -19.84 0.05
CA LEU A 66 -47.49 -20.99 0.76
C LEU A 66 -48.52 -21.34 1.85
N THR A 67 -49.32 -22.38 1.60
CA THR A 67 -50.11 -22.99 2.66
C THR A 67 -49.12 -23.44 3.73
N PRO A 68 -49.24 -22.98 4.99
CA PRO A 68 -48.36 -23.45 6.05
C PRO A 68 -48.48 -24.97 6.15
N GLU A 69 -47.34 -25.65 6.14
CA GLU A 69 -47.27 -27.10 6.25
C GLU A 69 -48.03 -27.53 7.51
N PRO A 70 -48.87 -28.59 7.44
CA PRO A 70 -49.61 -29.05 8.61
C PRO A 70 -48.63 -29.37 9.73
N ALA A 71 -48.80 -28.65 10.85
CA ALA A 71 -47.97 -28.77 12.03
C ALA A 71 -48.11 -30.18 12.62
N ASN A 72 -47.21 -31.08 12.25
CA ASN A 72 -47.10 -32.38 12.89
C ASN A 72 -46.28 -32.23 14.18
N GLU A 73 -46.93 -32.41 15.33
CA GLU A 73 -46.29 -32.28 16.64
C GLU A 73 -45.10 -33.24 16.81
N GLN A 74 -45.15 -34.41 16.17
CA GLN A 74 -44.06 -35.39 16.19
C GLN A 74 -42.84 -34.89 15.44
N SER A 75 -43.00 -34.33 14.24
CA SER A 75 -41.87 -33.79 13.48
C SER A 75 -41.25 -32.57 14.16
N GLN A 76 -42.07 -31.73 14.82
CA GLN A 76 -41.57 -30.62 15.62
C GLN A 76 -40.79 -31.09 16.85
N ALA A 77 -41.22 -32.18 17.49
CA ALA A 77 -40.51 -32.76 18.62
C ALA A 77 -39.16 -33.35 18.18
N GLU A 78 -39.11 -34.03 17.03
CA GLU A 78 -37.88 -34.55 16.42
C GLU A 78 -36.91 -33.43 16.02
N ALA A 79 -37.40 -32.37 15.39
CA ALA A 79 -36.60 -31.20 15.03
C ALA A 79 -35.97 -30.56 16.28
N ARG A 80 -36.75 -30.35 17.34
CA ARG A 80 -36.24 -29.83 18.62
C ARG A 80 -35.21 -30.75 19.27
N GLN A 81 -35.33 -32.07 19.09
CA GLN A 81 -34.35 -33.03 19.58
C GLN A 81 -33.06 -32.96 18.75
N ALA A 82 -33.18 -32.86 17.44
CA ALA A 82 -32.04 -32.69 16.52
C ALA A 82 -31.28 -31.40 16.80
N ASP A 83 -31.99 -30.29 17.03
CA ASP A 83 -31.40 -28.99 17.39
C ASP A 83 -30.65 -29.07 18.73
N ARG A 84 -31.24 -29.70 19.75
CA ARG A 84 -30.57 -29.90 21.04
C ARG A 84 -29.35 -30.83 20.92
N ALA A 85 -29.40 -31.82 20.04
CA ALA A 85 -28.29 -32.72 19.80
C ALA A 85 -27.15 -32.03 19.05
N SER A 86 -27.46 -31.20 18.05
CA SER A 86 -26.48 -30.40 17.31
C SER A 86 -25.84 -29.35 18.23
N ASP A 87 -26.62 -28.66 19.06
CA ASP A 87 -26.10 -27.70 20.04
C ASP A 87 -25.14 -28.34 21.03
N LYS A 88 -25.47 -29.54 21.55
CA LYS A 88 -24.58 -30.31 22.43
C LYS A 88 -23.29 -30.72 21.72
N ALA A 89 -23.39 -31.12 20.45
CA ALA A 89 -22.22 -31.47 19.65
C ALA A 89 -21.30 -30.26 19.42
N LEU A 90 -21.87 -29.09 19.11
CA LEU A 90 -21.13 -27.84 18.91
C LEU A 90 -20.45 -27.34 20.19
N HIS A 91 -21.06 -27.54 21.36
CA HIS A 91 -20.47 -27.18 22.66
C HIS A 91 -19.37 -28.15 23.13
N THR A 92 -19.37 -29.38 22.64
CA THR A 92 -18.35 -30.39 22.98
C THR A 92 -17.13 -30.29 22.06
N ALA A 93 -17.28 -29.70 20.88
CA ALA A 93 -16.17 -29.47 19.96
C ALA A 93 -15.13 -28.53 20.58
N GLU A 94 -13.85 -28.90 20.50
CA GLU A 94 -12.75 -28.08 21.00
C GLU A 94 -12.78 -26.69 20.36
N GLN A 95 -12.64 -25.65 21.18
CA GLN A 95 -12.70 -24.28 20.70
C GLN A 95 -11.64 -24.03 19.62
N PRO A 96 -12.01 -23.37 18.51
CA PRO A 96 -11.08 -23.07 17.44
C PRO A 96 -9.95 -22.18 17.96
N VAL A 97 -8.73 -22.43 17.48
CA VAL A 97 -7.50 -21.72 17.87
C VAL A 97 -7.66 -20.19 17.82
N ILE A 98 -8.45 -19.69 16.87
CA ILE A 98 -8.73 -18.26 16.69
C ILE A 98 -9.42 -17.64 17.93
N ARG A 99 -10.33 -18.35 18.59
CA ARG A 99 -11.00 -17.82 19.81
C ARG A 99 -10.04 -17.71 20.98
N LYS A 100 -9.13 -18.67 21.14
CA LYS A 100 -8.05 -18.62 22.15
C LYS A 100 -7.13 -17.42 21.90
N GLN A 101 -6.72 -17.22 20.64
CA GLN A 101 -5.91 -16.06 20.25
C GLN A 101 -6.61 -14.72 20.51
N GLN A 102 -7.92 -14.64 20.26
CA GLN A 102 -8.68 -13.42 20.54
C GLN A 102 -8.76 -13.12 22.05
N GLN A 103 -8.93 -14.14 22.88
CA GLN A 103 -8.91 -14.00 24.34
C GLN A 103 -7.54 -13.53 24.84
N ASP A 104 -6.46 -14.16 24.37
CA ASP A 104 -5.09 -13.77 24.73
C ASP A 104 -4.79 -12.31 24.31
N LEU A 105 -5.26 -11.90 23.14
CA LEU A 105 -5.10 -10.52 22.67
C LEU A 105 -5.94 -9.54 23.50
N ALA A 106 -7.17 -9.90 23.85
CA ALA A 106 -8.04 -9.08 24.68
C ALA A 106 -7.43 -8.86 26.06
N GLU A 107 -6.83 -9.89 26.67
CA GLU A 107 -6.11 -9.78 27.94
C GLU A 107 -4.90 -8.85 27.83
N ARG A 108 -4.07 -8.99 26.79
CA ARG A 108 -2.89 -8.12 26.55
C ARG A 108 -3.24 -6.67 26.27
N VAL A 109 -4.43 -6.39 25.73
CA VAL A 109 -4.91 -5.03 25.47
C VAL A 109 -5.58 -4.43 26.71
N ALA A 110 -6.22 -5.25 27.54
CA ALA A 110 -6.81 -4.84 28.80
C ALA A 110 -5.75 -4.53 29.87
N GLU A 111 -4.55 -5.09 29.76
CA GLU A 111 -3.43 -4.73 30.61
C GLU A 111 -3.12 -3.22 30.52
N PRO A 112 -3.09 -2.49 31.65
CA PRO A 112 -2.84 -1.05 31.64
C PRO A 112 -1.44 -0.78 31.09
N ALA A 113 -1.37 0.08 30.07
CA ALA A 113 -0.12 0.41 29.41
C ALA A 113 0.94 0.87 30.44
N PRO A 114 2.19 0.37 30.36
CA PRO A 114 3.24 0.79 31.27
C PRO A 114 3.41 2.32 31.19
N PRO A 115 3.82 2.98 32.30
CA PRO A 115 3.96 4.43 32.34
C PRO A 115 4.81 4.89 31.16
N LYS A 116 4.32 5.90 30.43
CA LYS A 116 5.00 6.51 29.27
C LYS A 116 6.47 6.72 29.64
N ARG A 117 7.36 5.95 28.99
CA ARG A 117 8.81 6.13 29.13
C ARG A 117 9.12 7.61 28.96
N PRO A 118 10.00 8.20 29.81
CA PRO A 118 10.37 9.59 29.66
C PRO A 118 10.84 9.79 28.22
N THR A 119 10.29 10.80 27.57
CA THR A 119 10.66 11.19 26.21
C THR A 119 12.16 11.45 26.21
N ARG A 120 12.94 10.50 25.69
CA ARG A 120 14.39 10.68 25.56
C ARG A 120 14.59 11.96 24.77
N THR A 121 15.16 12.98 25.41
CA THR A 121 15.65 14.18 24.74
C THR A 121 16.56 13.70 23.63
N ARG A 122 16.11 13.87 22.38
CA ARG A 122 16.83 13.39 21.21
C ARG A 122 18.12 14.20 21.13
N ARG A 123 19.23 13.62 21.60
CA ARG A 123 20.56 14.14 21.28
C ARG A 123 20.68 14.26 19.77
N SER A 124 21.07 15.45 19.30
CA SER A 124 21.14 15.74 17.87
C SER A 124 22.09 14.74 17.19
N ALA A 125 21.80 14.34 15.95
CA ALA A 125 22.72 13.50 15.19
C ALA A 125 24.06 14.22 14.91
N LEU A 126 24.05 15.55 14.97
CA LEU A 126 25.18 16.45 14.79
C LEU A 126 26.21 16.31 15.92
N ASP A 127 25.79 16.15 17.18
CA ASP A 127 26.70 15.92 18.32
C ASP A 127 27.53 14.64 18.20
N ARG A 128 27.14 13.72 17.30
CA ARG A 128 27.84 12.45 17.08
C ARG A 128 28.81 12.48 15.90
N GLY A 129 29.10 13.65 15.33
CA GLY A 129 30.00 13.80 14.19
C GLY A 129 29.50 13.10 12.92
N LYS A 130 28.20 12.79 12.86
CA LYS A 130 27.58 12.10 11.74
C LYS A 130 26.96 13.13 10.81
N ARG A 131 27.17 12.93 9.50
CA ARG A 131 26.53 13.72 8.44
C ARG A 131 25.02 13.69 8.65
N ALA A 132 24.40 14.86 8.73
CA ALA A 132 22.95 14.97 8.78
C ALA A 132 22.38 14.48 7.44
N ALA A 133 21.39 13.58 7.52
CA ALA A 133 20.66 13.15 6.33
C ALA A 133 19.58 14.19 6.03
N PHE A 134 19.53 14.64 4.77
CA PHE A 134 18.51 15.55 4.29
C PHE A 134 17.88 14.97 3.01
N THR A 135 16.57 15.11 2.86
CA THR A 135 15.85 14.70 1.65
C THR A 135 15.50 15.94 0.84
N LEU A 136 16.05 16.07 -0.37
CA LEU A 136 15.75 17.15 -1.31
C LEU A 136 14.59 16.75 -2.23
N ARG A 137 13.61 17.64 -2.42
CA ARG A 137 12.61 17.51 -3.48
C ARG A 137 13.02 18.39 -4.65
N LEU A 138 13.11 17.79 -5.84
CA LEU A 138 13.44 18.47 -7.09
C LEU A 138 12.29 18.27 -8.09
N ASP A 139 12.01 19.29 -8.88
CA ASP A 139 11.18 19.15 -10.08
C ASP A 139 11.88 18.26 -11.13
N ALA A 140 11.09 17.78 -12.09
CA ALA A 140 11.56 16.85 -13.11
C ALA A 140 12.73 17.41 -13.94
N GLU A 141 12.69 18.70 -14.28
CA GLU A 141 13.73 19.33 -15.09
C GLU A 141 15.04 19.47 -14.31
N ARG A 142 14.99 19.94 -13.06
CA ARG A 142 16.20 20.04 -12.21
C ARG A 142 16.81 18.67 -11.96
N HIS A 143 15.98 17.64 -11.73
CA HIS A 143 16.48 16.27 -11.58
C HIS A 143 17.15 15.75 -12.86
N LEU A 144 16.58 16.02 -14.04
CA LEU A 144 17.20 15.67 -15.32
C LEU A 144 18.56 16.37 -15.50
N LYS A 145 18.63 17.68 -15.24
CA LYS A 145 19.88 18.45 -15.31
C LYS A 145 20.93 17.92 -14.35
N LEU A 146 20.57 17.59 -13.12
CA LEU A 146 21.49 17.01 -12.14
C LEU A 146 22.03 15.64 -12.58
N ARG A 147 21.17 14.81 -13.19
CA ARG A 147 21.58 13.52 -13.74
C ARG A 147 22.58 13.69 -14.89
N LEU A 148 22.29 14.58 -15.84
CA LEU A 148 23.20 14.89 -16.96
C LEU A 148 24.53 15.47 -16.47
N ALA A 149 24.51 16.36 -15.49
CA ALA A 149 25.72 16.89 -14.87
C ALA A 149 26.55 15.77 -14.21
N SER A 150 25.89 14.82 -13.55
CA SER A 150 26.55 13.64 -12.95
C SER A 150 27.23 12.77 -14.00
N THR A 151 26.57 12.53 -15.13
CA THR A 151 27.17 11.74 -16.23
C THR A 151 28.32 12.45 -16.91
N VAL A 152 28.21 13.76 -17.17
CA VAL A 152 29.26 14.54 -17.85
C VAL A 152 30.50 14.67 -16.98
N ARG A 153 30.31 14.87 -15.66
CA ARG A 153 31.42 15.09 -14.71
C ARG A 153 31.99 13.80 -14.12
N GLY A 154 31.33 12.67 -14.31
CA GLY A 154 31.72 11.39 -13.68
C GLY A 154 31.64 11.41 -12.15
N ALA A 155 30.78 12.27 -11.58
CA ALA A 155 30.66 12.46 -10.15
C ALA A 155 29.24 12.11 -9.66
N SER A 156 29.12 11.70 -8.40
CA SER A 156 27.80 11.42 -7.81
C SER A 156 26.98 12.70 -7.67
N ALA A 157 25.66 12.58 -7.76
CA ALA A 157 24.73 13.69 -7.54
C ALA A 157 24.94 14.36 -6.17
N GLN A 158 25.25 13.56 -5.12
CA GLN A 158 25.56 14.08 -3.80
C GLN A 158 26.80 14.98 -3.81
N ALA A 159 27.88 14.55 -4.48
CA ALA A 159 29.11 15.34 -4.55
C ALA A 159 28.89 16.67 -5.28
N ILE A 160 28.16 16.65 -6.39
CA ILE A 160 27.83 17.87 -7.15
C ILE A 160 27.01 18.84 -6.29
N VAL A 161 25.98 18.35 -5.59
CA VAL A 161 25.14 19.19 -4.73
C VAL A 161 25.94 19.72 -3.52
N THR A 162 26.84 18.91 -2.95
CA THR A 162 27.68 19.33 -1.82
C THR A 162 28.63 20.44 -2.26
N GLU A 163 29.34 20.28 -3.37
CA GLU A 163 30.25 21.31 -3.88
C GLU A 163 29.52 22.60 -4.27
N ALA A 164 28.32 22.50 -4.87
CA ALA A 164 27.52 23.66 -5.18
C ALA A 164 27.07 24.40 -3.91
N LEU A 165 26.74 23.66 -2.85
CA LEU A 165 26.40 24.23 -1.55
C LEU A 165 27.62 24.89 -0.90
N ASP A 166 28.79 24.24 -0.91
CA ASP A 166 30.01 24.78 -0.34
C ASP A 166 30.37 26.13 -1.01
N LYS A 167 30.35 26.19 -2.34
CA LYS A 167 30.57 27.44 -3.10
C LYS A 167 29.56 28.53 -2.72
N LEU A 168 28.28 28.17 -2.61
CA LEU A 168 27.23 29.13 -2.24
C LEU A 168 27.42 29.67 -0.81
N LEU A 169 27.90 28.83 0.12
CA LEU A 169 28.16 29.23 1.50
C LEU A 169 29.43 30.06 1.64
N ASP A 170 30.46 29.75 0.85
CA ASP A 170 31.70 30.54 0.80
C ASP A 170 31.44 31.99 0.36
N ASP A 171 30.46 32.20 -0.51
CA ASP A 171 30.01 33.54 -0.95
C ASP A 171 29.27 34.33 0.16
N MET A 172 28.91 33.69 1.29
CA MET A 172 28.13 34.29 2.39
C MET A 172 28.88 34.24 3.74
N PRO A 173 29.96 35.02 3.91
CA PRO A 173 30.78 34.98 5.13
C PRO A 173 30.01 35.41 6.39
N GLU A 174 28.96 36.22 6.25
CA GLU A 174 28.09 36.66 7.36
C GLU A 174 27.47 35.49 8.13
N LEU A 175 27.18 34.37 7.45
CA LEU A 175 26.60 33.17 8.06
C LEU A 175 27.51 32.56 9.13
N SER A 176 28.83 32.68 8.98
CA SER A 176 29.81 32.19 9.96
C SER A 176 29.69 32.92 11.30
N SER A 177 29.42 34.22 11.27
CA SER A 177 29.26 35.05 12.46
C SER A 177 27.95 34.73 13.20
N ILE A 178 26.86 34.52 12.44
CA ILE A 178 25.55 34.12 12.98
C ILE A 178 25.65 32.72 13.59
N ALA A 179 26.32 31.78 12.92
CA ALA A 179 26.53 30.43 13.44
C ALA A 179 27.30 30.47 14.78
N ALA A 180 28.36 31.30 14.87
CA ALA A 180 29.12 31.47 16.11
C ALA A 180 28.32 32.14 17.24
N GLN A 181 27.27 32.91 16.93
CA GLN A 181 26.35 33.48 17.91
C GLN A 181 25.32 32.46 18.40
N VAL A 182 24.80 31.62 17.49
CA VAL A 182 23.84 30.55 17.84
C VAL A 182 24.50 29.50 18.72
N GLN A 183 25.77 29.13 18.46
CA GLN A 183 26.49 28.14 19.27
C GLN A 183 26.83 28.64 20.69
N ARG A 184 26.81 29.96 20.92
CA ARG A 184 27.08 30.59 22.23
C ARG A 184 25.83 30.73 23.11
N ARG A 185 24.64 30.57 22.53
CA ARG A 185 23.36 30.56 23.25
C ARG A 185 22.96 29.13 23.61
#